data_AF-X1IYJ1-F1
#
_entry.id   AF-X1IYJ1-F1
#
_cell.length_a   1.000
_cell.length_b   1.000
_cell.length_c   1.000
_cell.angle_alpha   90.00
_cell.angle_beta   90.00
_cell.angle_gamma   90.00
#
_symmetry.space_group_name_H-M   'P 1'
#
loop_
_entity.id
_entity.type
_entity.pdbx_description
1 polymer ?
#
loop_
_entity_poly.entity_id
_entity_poly.type
_entity_poly.pdbx_seq_one_letter_code
_entity_poly.pdbx_strand_id
1 'polypeptide(L)'
;ALLLPKHKLYLIGMDFKRIVGKYSKLEYTKNQEANPIKLKKLQYAVKLIEWLRDKIKNEIYIVNSDFVSRKFINLSIREFEEIISV
;
A
#
# COMPACT_ATOMS: atom_id res chain seq x y z
N ALA A 1 -19.66 2.75 12.13
CA ALA A 1 -18.37 2.10 11.83
C ALA A 1 -17.78 2.74 10.58
N LEU A 2 -16.45 2.84 10.46
CA LEU A 2 -15.77 3.46 9.31
C LEU A 2 -16.09 2.76 7.98
N LEU A 3 -16.35 1.45 8.04
CA LEU A 3 -16.76 0.60 6.92
C LEU A 3 -17.96 -0.25 7.35
N LEU A 4 -18.86 -0.55 6.41
CA LEU A 4 -19.91 -1.56 6.60
C LEU A 4 -19.30 -2.96 6.54
N PRO A 5 -19.86 -3.98 7.21
CA PRO A 5 -19.28 -5.34 7.23
C PRO A 5 -19.02 -5.95 5.86
N LYS A 6 -19.81 -5.59 4.85
CA LYS A 6 -19.70 -6.08 3.47
C LYS A 6 -18.64 -5.38 2.61
N HIS A 7 -18.08 -4.27 3.08
CA HIS A 7 -17.06 -3.55 2.31
C HIS A 7 -15.73 -4.29 2.33
N LYS A 8 -14.99 -4.16 1.24
CA LYS A 8 -13.59 -4.58 1.13
C LYS A 8 -12.75 -3.34 0.86
N LEU A 9 -11.56 -3.28 1.44
CA LEU A 9 -10.64 -2.16 1.27
C LEU A 9 -9.47 -2.57 0.37
N TYR A 10 -9.30 -1.87 -0.73
CA TYR A 10 -8.18 -2.07 -1.66
C TYR A 10 -7.26 -0.85 -1.60
N LEU A 11 -6.03 -1.07 -1.16
CA LEU A 11 -4.98 -0.04 -1.07
C LEU A 11 -4.11 -0.13 -2.32
N ILE A 12 -4.36 0.73 -3.30
CA ILE A 12 -3.71 0.74 -4.61
C ILE A 12 -2.64 1.83 -4.64
N GLY A 13 -1.49 1.56 -5.27
CA GLY A 13 -0.43 2.55 -5.45
C GLY A 13 0.34 2.89 -4.18
N MET A 14 0.22 2.07 -3.14
CA MET A 14 0.99 2.22 -1.91
C MET A 14 2.32 1.47 -2.03
N ASP A 15 3.35 2.14 -2.55
CA ASP A 15 4.70 1.60 -2.58
C ASP A 15 5.50 2.05 -1.34
N PHE A 16 5.92 1.09 -0.52
CA PHE A 16 6.71 1.31 0.69
C PHE A 16 8.22 1.04 0.49
N LYS A 17 8.67 0.94 -0.77
CA LYS A 17 10.07 0.71 -1.12
C LYS A 17 11.00 1.83 -0.64
N ARG A 18 12.28 1.45 -0.51
CA ARG A 18 13.37 2.40 -0.32
C ARG A 18 13.68 3.21 -1.57
N ILE A 19 13.33 2.70 -2.75
CA ILE A 19 13.56 3.40 -4.03
C ILE A 19 12.32 4.23 -4.35
N VAL A 20 12.54 5.50 -4.62
CA VAL A 20 11.54 6.41 -5.15
C VAL A 20 11.62 6.39 -6.66
N GLY A 21 10.49 6.06 -7.31
CA GLY A 21 10.40 6.10 -8.76
C GLY A 21 10.59 7.51 -9.30
N LYS A 22 11.17 7.63 -10.51
CA LYS A 22 11.34 8.90 -11.22
C LYS A 22 10.03 9.70 -11.40
N TYR A 23 8.89 9.02 -11.37
CA TYR A 23 7.58 9.63 -11.49
C TYR A 23 7.00 10.15 -10.17
N SER A 24 7.68 9.94 -9.03
CA SER A 24 7.19 10.41 -7.73
C SER A 24 7.32 11.92 -7.55
N LYS A 25 8.21 12.56 -8.32
CA LYS A 25 8.44 14.01 -8.29
C LYS A 25 8.92 14.48 -9.66
N LEU A 26 8.51 15.68 -10.07
CA LEU A 26 8.84 16.24 -11.39
C LEU A 26 10.35 16.42 -11.59
N GLU A 27 11.07 16.74 -10.52
CA GLU A 27 12.52 16.95 -10.57
C GLU A 27 13.34 15.65 -10.67
N TYR A 28 12.72 14.47 -10.63
CA TYR A 28 13.44 13.20 -10.66
C TYR A 28 13.59 12.68 -12.09
N THR A 29 14.84 12.63 -12.57
CA THR A 29 15.16 12.10 -13.91
C THR A 29 15.38 10.58 -13.92
N LYS A 30 15.64 9.99 -12.74
CA LYS A 30 15.85 8.55 -12.55
C LYS A 30 15.30 8.09 -11.20
N ASN A 31 15.13 6.77 -11.08
CA ASN A 31 14.84 6.15 -9.80
C ASN A 31 16.02 6.40 -8.85
N GLN A 32 15.71 6.73 -7.60
CA GLN A 32 16.73 7.04 -6.61
C GLN A 32 16.30 6.61 -5.21
N GLU A 33 17.26 6.42 -4.32
CA GLU A 33 16.97 6.08 -2.94
C GLU A 33 16.19 7.22 -2.26
N ALA A 34 15.18 6.85 -1.48
CA ALA A 34 14.41 7.77 -0.68
C ALA A 34 15.31 8.40 0.39
N ASN A 35 15.16 9.71 0.58
CA ASN A 35 15.84 10.38 1.67
C ASN A 35 15.39 9.80 3.04
N PRO A 36 16.22 9.93 4.10
CA PRO A 36 15.92 9.35 5.41
C PRO A 36 14.57 9.79 6.00
N ILE A 37 14.18 11.04 5.75
CA ILE A 37 12.89 11.59 6.22
C ILE A 37 11.72 10.86 5.55
N LYS A 38 11.78 10.64 4.24
CA LYS A 38 10.75 9.90 3.49
C LYS A 38 10.71 8.45 3.93
N LEU A 39 11.86 7.80 4.11
CA LEU A 39 11.92 6.43 4.64
C LEU A 39 11.22 6.33 6.00
N LYS A 40 11.51 7.27 6.91
CA LYS A 40 10.86 7.33 8.22
C LYS A 40 9.35 7.53 8.11
N LYS A 41 8.89 8.39 7.19
CA LYS A 41 7.45 8.57 6.91
C LYS A 41 6.80 7.29 6.40
N LEU A 42 7.44 6.57 5.48
CA LEU A 42 6.94 5.29 4.96
C LEU A 42 6.85 4.24 6.08
N GLN A 43 7.84 4.16 6.96
CA GLN A 43 7.80 3.28 8.13
C GLN A 43 6.63 3.59 9.07
N TYR A 44 6.35 4.89 9.32
CA TYR A 44 5.17 5.27 10.10
C TYR A 44 3.87 4.94 9.38
N ALA A 45 3.80 5.11 8.06
CA ALA A 45 2.63 4.74 7.27
C ALA A 45 2.33 3.24 7.37
N VAL A 46 3.35 2.37 7.25
CA VAL A 46 3.18 0.91 7.46
C VAL A 46 2.62 0.62 8.85
N LYS A 47 3.24 1.17 9.91
CA LYS A 47 2.78 0.99 11.29
C LYS A 47 1.34 1.46 11.50
N LEU A 48 0.95 2.56 10.85
CA LEU A 48 -0.41 3.09 10.95
C LEU A 48 -1.43 2.16 10.30
N ILE A 49 -1.12 1.61 9.12
CA ILE A 49 -2.02 0.67 8.45
C ILE A 49 -2.08 -0.66 9.22
N GLU A 50 -0.97 -1.13 9.80
CA GLU A 50 -0.96 -2.30 10.68
C GLU A 50 -1.82 -2.09 11.93
N TRP A 51 -1.73 -0.91 12.54
CA TRP A 51 -2.60 -0.54 13.66
C TRP A 51 -4.07 -0.47 13.25
N LEU A 52 -4.35 0.08 12.05
CA LEU A 52 -5.71 0.16 11.51
C LEU A 52 -6.29 -1.23 11.21
N ARG A 53 -5.46 -2.16 10.71
CA ARG A 53 -5.84 -3.55 10.44
C ARG A 53 -6.40 -4.24 11.69
N ASP A 54 -5.82 -3.98 12.86
CA ASP A 54 -6.29 -4.56 14.11
C ASP A 54 -7.62 -3.94 14.60
N LYS A 55 -8.07 -2.83 13.98
CA LYS A 55 -9.35 -2.15 14.30
C LYS A 55 -10.45 -2.41 13.28
N ILE A 56 -10.10 -2.83 12.07
CA ILE A 56 -11.03 -3.07 10.96
C ILE A 56 -11.17 -4.57 10.74
N LYS A 57 -12.39 -5.09 10.89
CA LYS A 57 -12.71 -6.50 10.64
C LYS A 57 -12.82 -6.84 9.15
N ASN A 58 -13.04 -5.84 8.30
CA ASN A 58 -13.14 -5.98 6.85
C ASN A 58 -11.82 -6.50 6.26
N GLU A 59 -11.93 -7.14 5.09
CA GLU A 59 -10.75 -7.53 4.31
C GLU A 59 -10.03 -6.29 3.79
N ILE A 60 -8.70 -6.29 3.94
CA ILE A 60 -7.81 -5.24 3.44
C ILE A 60 -6.78 -5.90 2.53
N TYR A 61 -6.73 -5.44 1.29
CA TYR A 61 -5.80 -5.90 0.27
C TYR A 61 -4.86 -4.77 -0.12
N ILE A 62 -3.60 -5.10 -0.35
CA ILE A 62 -2.63 -4.18 -0.96
C ILE A 62 -2.42 -4.62 -2.41
N VAL A 63 -2.67 -3.72 -3.35
CA VAL A 63 -2.64 -4.04 -4.78
C VAL A 63 -1.36 -3.52 -5.41
N ASN A 64 -0.67 -4.39 -6.14
CA ASN A 64 0.52 -4.09 -6.93
C ASN A 64 1.63 -3.38 -6.12
N SER A 65 1.83 -3.84 -4.88
CA SER A 65 2.93 -3.42 -4.02
C SER A 65 3.81 -4.61 -3.69
N ASP A 66 5.08 -4.32 -3.39
CA ASP A 66 5.95 -5.29 -2.71
C ASP A 66 5.37 -5.64 -1.34
N PHE A 67 5.89 -6.73 -0.77
CA PHE A 67 5.51 -7.19 0.56
C PHE A 67 5.65 -6.07 1.61
N VAL A 68 4.53 -5.72 2.24
CA VAL A 68 4.48 -4.65 3.25
C VAL A 68 4.55 -5.24 4.66
N SER A 69 3.72 -6.25 4.94
CA SER A 69 3.67 -6.96 6.23
C SER A 69 2.86 -8.24 6.08
N ARG A 70 3.09 -9.21 6.97
CA ARG A 70 2.33 -10.48 7.02
C ARG A 70 0.86 -10.29 7.40
N LYS A 71 0.49 -9.11 7.91
CA LYS A 71 -0.88 -8.76 8.30
C LYS A 71 -1.78 -8.43 7.09
N PHE A 72 -1.22 -8.27 5.90
CA PHE A 72 -1.94 -7.91 4.68
C PHE A 72 -1.92 -9.02 3.65
N ILE A 73 -2.94 -9.03 2.81
CA ILE A 73 -2.99 -9.86 1.61
C ILE A 73 -2.53 -8.97 0.45
N ASN A 74 -1.46 -9.37 -0.22
CA ASN A 74 -1.00 -8.70 -1.43
C ASN A 74 -1.68 -9.32 -2.65
N LEU A 75 -2.18 -8.47 -3.54
CA LEU A 75 -2.70 -8.85 -4.84
C LEU A 75 -1.82 -8.24 -5.92
N SER A 76 -1.53 -9.00 -6.97
CA SER A 76 -1.05 -8.46 -8.23
C SER A 76 -2.14 -7.62 -8.90
N ILE A 77 -1.76 -6.81 -9.88
CA ILE A 77 -2.72 -6.01 -10.64
C ILE A 77 -3.74 -6.90 -11.38
N ARG A 78 -3.30 -8.05 -11.90
CA ARG A 78 -4.15 -9.00 -12.63
C ARG A 78 -5.20 -9.64 -11.73
N GLU A 79 -4.78 -10.10 -10.54
CA GLU A 79 -5.73 -10.66 -9.55
C GLU A 79 -6.75 -9.62 -9.12
N PHE A 80 -6.34 -8.36 -8.97
CA PHE A 80 -7.27 -7.28 -8.67
C PHE A 80 -8.27 -7.03 -9.81
N GLU A 81 -7.79 -6.97 -11.06
CA GLU A 81 -8.61 -6.81 -12.26
C GLU A 81 -9.65 -7.93 -12.40
N GLU A 82 -9.26 -9.18 -12.14
CA GLU A 82 -10.16 -10.34 -12.14
C GLU A 82 -11.27 -10.21 -11.08
N ILE A 83 -10.95 -9.70 -9.89
CA ILE A 83 -11.93 -9.52 -8.80
C ILE A 83 -12.97 -8.43 -9.14
N ILE A 84 -12.56 -7.33 -9.79
CA ILE A 84 -13.45 -6.19 -10.08
C ILE A 84 -14.22 -6.32 -11.40
N SER A 85 -13.78 -7.21 -12.30
CA SER A 85 -14.42 -7.42 -13.61
C SER A 85 -15.61 -8.39 -13.55
N VAL A 86 -15.89 -8.94 -12.36
CA VAL A 86 -17.06 -9.77 -12.03
C VAL A 86 -18.20 -8.90 -11.54
#